data_AF-A0A7C7WR36-F1
#
_entry.id   AF-A0A7C7WR36-F1
#
_cell.length_a   1.000
_cell.length_b   1.000
_cell.length_c   1.000
_cell.angle_alpha   90.00
_cell.angle_beta   90.00
_cell.angle_gamma   90.00
#
_symmetry.space_group_name_H-M   'P 1'
#
loop_
_entity.id
_entity.type
_entity.pdbx_description
1 polymer ?
#
loop_
_entity_poly.entity_id
_entity_poly.type
_entity_poly.pdbx_seq_one_letter_code
_entity_poly.pdbx_strand_id
1 'polypeptide(L)'
;MGSTRPDRRGFLKGGAALAGGLTLGATEPAFGQLPNPDTYIKGTDDLVAYGLRSHHVTSARIAHPPGSQASPDAFGKLFHIASPLQDSVGMITPSSLHFIGTTRGSFVPDIDPREHRL
;
A
#
# COMPACT_ATOMS: atom_id res chain seq x y z
N MET A 1 -39.50 54.81 4.03
CA MET A 1 -38.12 55.04 4.51
C MET A 1 -37.35 53.74 4.35
N GLY A 2 -36.22 53.79 3.65
CA GLY A 2 -35.53 52.61 3.10
C GLY A 2 -34.77 51.80 4.15
N SER A 3 -34.90 50.47 4.05
CA SER A 3 -34.13 49.49 4.83
C SER A 3 -32.66 49.54 4.40
N THR A 4 -31.78 49.98 5.30
CA THR A 4 -30.33 49.97 5.11
C THR A 4 -29.82 48.53 5.12
N ARG A 5 -29.34 48.04 3.97
CA ARG A 5 -28.71 46.72 3.85
C ARG A 5 -27.43 46.69 4.70
N PRO A 6 -27.20 45.66 5.52
CA PRO A 6 -25.99 45.58 6.33
C PRO A 6 -24.74 45.40 5.43
N ASP A 7 -23.79 46.32 5.56
CA ASP A 7 -22.51 46.32 4.86
C ASP A 7 -21.54 45.30 5.52
N ARG A 8 -21.01 44.37 4.71
CA ARG A 8 -19.98 43.39 5.13
C ARG A 8 -18.78 44.07 5.76
N ARG A 9 -18.38 45.24 5.28
CA ARG A 9 -17.21 45.96 5.81
C ARG A 9 -17.49 46.57 7.18
N GLY A 10 -18.71 47.06 7.41
CA GLY A 10 -19.21 47.47 8.73
C GLY A 10 -19.27 46.31 9.71
N PHE A 11 -19.73 45.13 9.28
CA PHE A 11 -19.75 43.92 10.12
C PHE A 11 -18.35 43.46 10.53
N LEU A 12 -17.38 43.45 9.60
CA LEU A 12 -15.99 43.09 9.90
C LEU A 12 -15.28 44.12 10.79
N LYS A 13 -15.60 45.40 10.65
CA LYS A 13 -15.08 46.46 11.54
C LYS A 13 -15.73 46.42 12.93
N GLY A 14 -17.01 46.09 13.01
CA GLY A 14 -17.73 45.93 14.28
C GLY A 14 -17.36 44.65 15.04
N GLY A 15 -17.01 43.58 14.32
CA GLY A 15 -16.61 42.29 14.92
C GLY A 15 -15.26 42.34 15.66
N ALA A 16 -14.36 43.24 15.28
CA ALA A 16 -13.09 43.43 15.98
C ALA A 16 -13.25 44.09 17.37
N ALA A 17 -14.38 44.75 17.64
CA ALA A 17 -14.63 45.47 18.89
C ALA A 17 -15.43 44.66 19.93
N LEU A 18 -15.93 43.46 19.61
CA LEU A 18 -16.73 42.62 20.51
C LEU A 18 -16.01 41.36 21.02
N ALA A 19 -14.71 41.23 20.77
CA ALA A 19 -13.87 40.17 21.36
C ALA A 19 -13.29 40.58 22.73
N GLY A 20 -14.07 41.29 23.54
CA GLY A 20 -13.63 41.87 24.82
C GLY A 20 -14.29 41.27 26.07
N GLY A 21 -15.17 40.28 25.94
CA GLY A 21 -15.76 39.66 27.12
C GLY A 21 -16.95 38.77 26.79
N LEU A 22 -16.72 37.46 26.86
CA LEU A 22 -17.62 36.43 27.40
C LEU A 22 -16.94 35.06 27.23
N THR A 23 -16.86 34.34 28.33
CA THR A 23 -16.23 33.03 28.53
C THR A 23 -16.84 31.95 27.64
N LEU A 24 -16.10 31.41 26.67
CA LEU A 24 -16.33 30.08 26.12
C LEU A 24 -14.98 29.43 25.84
N GLY A 25 -14.85 28.18 26.28
CA GLY A 25 -13.62 27.42 26.41
C GLY A 25 -12.75 27.39 25.16
N ALA A 26 -11.48 27.04 25.38
CA ALA A 26 -10.52 26.75 24.35
C ALA A 26 -11.09 25.71 23.36
N THR A 27 -11.77 26.17 22.32
CA THR A 27 -11.92 25.39 21.10
C THR A 27 -10.54 25.36 20.50
N GLU A 28 -9.89 24.19 20.54
CA GLU A 28 -8.67 23.99 19.77
C GLU A 28 -8.90 24.49 18.35
N PRO A 29 -7.99 25.29 17.79
CA PRO A 29 -8.07 25.64 16.39
C PRO A 29 -7.96 24.33 15.61
N ALA A 30 -9.02 23.97 14.88
CA ALA A 30 -8.98 22.88 13.91
C ALA A 30 -8.10 23.33 12.73
N PHE A 31 -6.78 23.37 12.96
CA PHE A 31 -5.80 23.34 11.89
C PHE A 31 -6.04 22.05 11.13
N GLY A 32 -6.10 22.15 9.80
CA GLY A 32 -6.29 21.00 8.92
C GLY A 32 -5.27 19.92 9.29
N GLN A 33 -5.73 18.90 10.00
CA GLN A 33 -4.89 17.83 10.47
C GLN A 33 -4.45 17.07 9.22
N LEU A 34 -3.18 17.25 8.84
CA LEU A 34 -2.61 16.52 7.73
C LEU A 34 -2.79 15.02 8.04
N PRO A 35 -3.27 14.21 7.09
CA PRO A 35 -3.41 12.79 7.32
C PRO A 35 -2.06 12.23 7.80
N ASN A 36 -2.12 11.37 8.81
CA ASN A 36 -0.93 10.84 9.47
C ASN A 36 0.03 10.28 8.40
N PRO A 37 1.31 10.67 8.34
CA PRO A 37 2.23 10.22 7.28
C PRO A 37 2.33 8.69 7.14
N ASP A 38 1.96 7.95 8.19
CA ASP A 38 1.86 6.49 8.19
C ASP A 38 0.70 5.92 7.32
N THR A 39 -0.20 6.76 6.79
CA THR A 39 -1.31 6.31 5.94
C THR A 39 -0.94 6.17 4.46
N TYR A 40 0.26 6.59 4.05
CA TYR A 40 0.70 6.53 2.65
C TYR A 40 2.03 5.79 2.51
N ILE A 41 2.16 5.02 1.43
CA ILE A 41 3.43 4.44 1.03
C ILE A 41 4.24 5.54 0.35
N LYS A 42 5.35 5.95 0.95
CA LYS A 42 6.26 6.93 0.35
C LYS A 42 6.84 6.35 -0.94
N GLY A 43 6.78 7.11 -2.03
CA GLY A 43 7.42 6.74 -3.29
C GLY A 43 8.94 6.63 -3.11
N THR A 44 9.49 5.51 -3.56
CA THR A 44 10.94 5.25 -3.64
C THR A 44 11.29 4.91 -5.09
N ASP A 45 12.57 5.06 -5.45
CA ASP A 45 13.03 4.72 -6.80
C ASP A 45 12.74 3.25 -7.15
N ASP A 46 12.86 2.34 -6.18
CA ASP A 46 12.51 0.92 -6.35
C ASP A 46 11.02 0.69 -6.62
N LEU A 47 10.15 1.46 -5.96
CA LEU A 47 8.70 1.41 -6.20
C LEU A 47 8.37 1.86 -7.63
N VAL A 48 9.11 2.83 -8.17
CA VAL A 48 8.95 3.28 -9.56
C VAL A 48 9.53 2.27 -10.54
N ALA A 49 10.70 1.70 -10.23
CA ALA A 49 11.42 0.80 -11.11
C ALA A 49 10.73 -0.56 -11.27
N TYR A 50 10.17 -1.12 -10.19
CA TYR A 50 9.62 -2.47 -10.18
C TYR A 50 8.27 -2.59 -9.48
N GLY A 51 7.96 -1.67 -8.57
CA GLY A 51 6.78 -1.74 -7.72
C GLY A 51 6.95 -2.71 -6.56
N LEU A 52 5.93 -2.75 -5.68
CA LEU A 52 5.90 -3.62 -4.51
C LEU A 52 4.53 -4.28 -4.39
N ARG A 53 4.53 -5.51 -3.86
CA ARG A 53 3.30 -6.18 -3.47
C ARG A 53 2.67 -5.41 -2.31
N SER A 54 1.36 -5.16 -2.38
CA SER A 54 0.63 -4.53 -1.29
C SER A 54 0.73 -5.36 -0.01
N HIS A 55 0.96 -4.69 1.11
CA HIS A 55 1.11 -5.30 2.43
C HIS A 55 -0.19 -5.92 2.95
N HIS A 56 -1.34 -5.53 2.39
CA HIS A 56 -2.64 -6.13 2.72
C HIS A 56 -2.88 -7.48 2.03
N VAL A 57 -2.10 -7.81 1.00
CA VAL A 57 -2.30 -9.07 0.28
C VAL A 57 -1.78 -10.20 1.15
N THR A 58 -2.62 -11.18 1.45
CA THR A 58 -2.26 -12.36 2.28
C THR A 58 -2.01 -13.61 1.44
N SER A 59 -2.41 -13.60 0.16
CA SER A 59 -2.27 -14.73 -0.75
C SER A 59 -0.80 -15.14 -0.92
N ALA A 60 -0.50 -16.38 -0.55
CA ALA A 60 0.82 -16.96 -0.68
C ALA A 60 0.74 -18.21 -1.56
N ARG A 61 1.83 -18.50 -2.26
CA ARG A 61 1.94 -19.78 -2.95
C ARG A 61 2.00 -20.91 -1.93
N ILE A 62 1.43 -22.06 -2.27
CA ILE A 62 1.30 -23.20 -1.36
C ILE A 62 2.12 -24.39 -1.85
N ALA A 63 2.61 -25.22 -0.93
CA ALA A 63 3.24 -26.49 -1.31
C ALA A 63 2.23 -27.40 -2.01
N HIS A 64 2.64 -28.05 -3.08
CA HIS A 64 1.79 -28.92 -3.89
C HIS A 64 2.46 -30.26 -4.19
N PRO A 65 1.82 -31.40 -3.94
CA PRO A 65 0.51 -31.56 -3.28
C PRO A 65 0.52 -31.05 -1.82
N PRO A 66 -0.64 -30.71 -1.24
CA PRO A 66 -0.72 -30.37 0.18
C PRO A 66 -0.12 -31.50 1.04
N GLY A 67 0.79 -31.16 1.96
CA GLY A 67 1.53 -32.15 2.77
C GLY A 67 2.75 -32.79 2.08
N SER A 68 3.12 -32.34 0.88
CA SER A 68 4.37 -32.72 0.22
C SER A 68 5.60 -32.08 0.86
N GLN A 69 6.78 -32.33 0.28
CA GLN A 69 8.04 -31.77 0.73
C GLN A 69 7.96 -30.24 0.89
N ALA A 70 8.39 -29.75 2.05
CA ALA A 70 8.46 -28.31 2.31
C ALA A 70 9.36 -27.63 1.27
N SER A 71 8.96 -26.43 0.87
CA SER A 71 9.72 -25.59 -0.05
C SER A 71 9.85 -24.17 0.52
N PRO A 72 11.08 -23.64 0.67
CA PRO A 72 12.36 -24.30 0.39
C PRO A 72 12.61 -25.53 1.30
N ASP A 73 13.34 -26.52 0.80
CA ASP A 73 13.78 -27.67 1.62
C ASP A 73 14.96 -27.28 2.53
N ALA A 74 15.48 -28.23 3.31
CA ALA A 74 16.63 -28.00 4.20
C ALA A 74 17.90 -27.54 3.47
N PHE A 75 17.99 -27.76 2.16
CA PHE A 75 19.10 -27.34 1.31
C PHE A 75 18.78 -26.07 0.53
N GLY A 76 17.58 -25.49 0.66
CA GLY A 76 17.13 -24.31 -0.07
C GLY A 76 16.56 -24.58 -1.46
N LYS A 77 16.30 -25.84 -1.82
CA LYS A 77 15.68 -26.19 -3.11
C LYS A 77 14.18 -25.91 -3.07
N LEU A 78 13.65 -25.43 -4.18
CA LEU A 78 12.21 -25.26 -4.37
C LEU A 78 11.64 -26.53 -5.01
N PHE A 79 10.46 -26.98 -4.58
CA PHE A 79 9.76 -28.15 -5.07
C PHE A 79 8.26 -27.86 -5.17
N HIS A 80 7.67 -28.07 -6.35
CA HIS A 80 6.23 -27.98 -6.61
C HIS A 80 5.46 -26.99 -5.73
N ILE A 81 5.54 -25.70 -6.07
CA ILE A 81 4.85 -24.61 -5.37
C ILE A 81 3.69 -24.16 -6.26
N ALA A 82 2.45 -24.32 -5.81
CA ALA A 82 1.25 -23.95 -6.56
C ALA A 82 0.85 -22.48 -6.35
N SER A 83 0.34 -21.88 -7.42
CA SER A 83 -0.33 -20.58 -7.38
C SER A 83 -1.57 -20.64 -6.49
N PRO A 84 -1.87 -19.60 -5.68
CA PRO A 84 -3.10 -19.54 -4.89
C PRO A 84 -4.29 -19.21 -5.79
N LEU A 85 -4.77 -20.18 -6.57
CA LEU A 85 -5.86 -19.99 -7.53
C LEU A 85 -7.16 -19.56 -6.84
N GLN A 86 -7.40 -20.03 -5.62
CA GLN A 86 -8.57 -19.65 -4.82
C GLN A 86 -8.60 -18.16 -4.45
N ASP A 87 -7.44 -17.50 -4.36
CA ASP A 87 -7.33 -16.08 -4.02
C ASP A 87 -7.08 -15.20 -5.26
N SER A 88 -6.91 -15.84 -6.43
CA SER A 88 -6.60 -15.16 -7.69
C SER A 88 -7.88 -14.85 -8.46
N VAL A 89 -7.93 -13.67 -9.08
CA VAL A 89 -9.06 -13.25 -9.91
C VAL A 89 -8.55 -12.94 -11.32
N GLY A 90 -9.33 -13.32 -12.33
CA GLY A 90 -8.98 -13.12 -13.74
C GLY A 90 -8.19 -14.29 -14.33
N MET A 91 -7.46 -14.00 -15.42
CA MET A 91 -6.81 -15.04 -16.24
C MET A 91 -5.28 -15.04 -16.10
N ILE A 92 -4.67 -13.89 -15.81
CA ILE A 92 -3.21 -13.75 -15.75
C ILE A 92 -2.75 -13.95 -14.31
N THR A 93 -1.94 -14.98 -14.07
CA THR A 93 -1.29 -15.17 -12.77
C THR A 93 -0.11 -14.21 -12.64
N PRO A 94 -0.04 -13.35 -11.60
CA PRO A 94 1.11 -12.49 -11.38
C PRO A 94 2.40 -13.30 -11.26
N SER A 95 3.52 -12.80 -11.81
CA SER A 95 4.80 -13.53 -11.82
C SER A 95 5.28 -13.93 -10.42
N SER A 96 5.04 -13.10 -9.40
CA SER A 96 5.37 -13.41 -8.00
C SER A 96 4.57 -14.58 -7.40
N LEU A 97 3.44 -14.92 -8.01
CA LEU A 97 2.54 -16.00 -7.59
C LEU A 97 2.51 -17.17 -8.59
N HIS A 98 3.33 -17.12 -9.64
CA HIS A 98 3.38 -18.18 -10.64
C HIS A 98 3.90 -19.50 -10.03
N PHE A 99 3.38 -20.61 -10.53
CA PHE A 99 3.71 -21.94 -10.04
C PHE A 99 5.18 -22.28 -10.33
N ILE A 100 5.79 -23.12 -9.49
CA ILE A 100 7.12 -23.69 -9.70
C ILE A 100 6.95 -25.21 -9.77
N GLY A 101 7.40 -25.84 -10.85
CA GLY A 101 7.16 -27.27 -11.14
C GLY A 101 8.43 -28.10 -11.30
N THR A 102 9.24 -28.21 -10.26
CA THR A 102 10.54 -28.90 -10.30
C THR A 102 10.46 -30.32 -9.73
N THR A 103 10.57 -31.35 -10.58
CA THR A 103 10.32 -32.77 -10.24
C THR A 103 11.26 -33.38 -9.19
N ARG A 104 12.46 -32.84 -8.96
CA ARG A 104 13.41 -33.31 -7.92
C ARG A 104 13.91 -32.21 -6.99
N GLY A 105 13.24 -31.07 -7.04
CA GLY A 105 13.68 -29.85 -6.42
C GLY A 105 14.90 -29.26 -7.13
N SER A 106 14.94 -27.94 -7.25
CA SER A 106 16.10 -27.25 -7.82
C SER A 106 16.33 -25.91 -7.15
N PHE A 107 17.57 -25.45 -7.28
CA PHE A 107 17.87 -24.04 -7.06
C PHE A 107 17.31 -23.23 -8.22
N VAL A 108 16.88 -22.00 -7.94
CA VAL A 108 16.66 -21.01 -8.99
C VAL A 108 18.05 -20.54 -9.43
N PRO A 109 18.45 -20.78 -10.70
CA PRO A 109 19.77 -20.39 -11.14
C PRO A 109 19.84 -18.88 -11.26
N ASP A 110 20.96 -18.31 -10.82
CA ASP A 110 21.34 -16.93 -11.13
C ASP A 110 22.15 -16.97 -12.42
N ILE A 111 21.58 -16.44 -13.51
CA ILE A 111 22.15 -16.55 -14.85
C ILE A 111 22.47 -15.14 -15.35
N ASP A 112 23.75 -14.85 -15.61
CA ASP A 112 24.13 -13.67 -16.37
C ASP A 112 23.75 -13.87 -17.86
N PRO A 113 22.84 -13.05 -18.42
CA PRO A 113 22.45 -13.17 -19.82
C PRO A 113 23.60 -12.97 -20.82
N ARG A 114 24.70 -12.33 -20.43
CA ARG A 114 25.89 -12.12 -21.28
C ARG A 114 26.71 -13.40 -21.44
N GLU A 115 26.74 -14.23 -20.40
CA GLU A 115 27.50 -15.48 -20.36
C GLU A 115 26.63 -16.69 -20.74
N HIS A 116 25.31 -16.57 -20.68
CA HIS A 116 24.37 -17.65 -20.98
C HIS A 116 24.51 -18.16 -22.42
N ARG A 117 24.49 -19.49 -22.58
CA ARG A 117 24.50 -20.21 -23.87
C ARG A 117 23.41 -21.27 -23.85
N LEU A 118 22.82 -21.53 -25.02
CA LEU A 118 21.78 -22.55 -25.24
C LEU A 118 22.38 -23.88 -25.71
#